data_AF-A0A920W524-F1
#
_entry.id   AF-A0A920W524-F1
#
_cell.length_a   1.000
_cell.length_b   1.000
_cell.length_c   1.000
_cell.angle_alpha   90.00
_cell.angle_beta   90.00
_cell.angle_gamma   90.00
#
_symmetry.space_group_name_H-M   'P 1'
#
loop_
_entity.id
_entity.type
_entity.pdbx_description
1 polymer ?
#
loop_
_entity_poly.entity_id
_entity_poly.type
_entity_poly.pdbx_seq_one_letter_code
_entity_poly.pdbx_strand_id
1 'polypeptide(L)'
;MGKTDPLALLQSRNAVTFGGDTNIRFADRAYEVRANVGLTHIDGEPEAIAGYQRRNGHLFHRIDQETIRFDGTSRSMNGAQITASLNKIAGRHWLWGYRTMIESPAFEPMDFGRLNFAGDIEGGAYADLSRDDPRPFSSILFHVDWVTHVHILRRGPWFSTQYSEFQSSDLFEFLEY
;
A
#
# COMPACT_ATOMS: atom_id res chain seq x y z
N MET A 1 -12.11 27.80 -9.04
CA MET A 1 -13.23 28.30 -8.19
C MET A 1 -12.88 29.62 -7.52
N GLY A 2 -13.88 30.50 -7.32
CA GLY A 2 -13.76 31.72 -6.51
C GLY A 2 -14.02 31.47 -5.02
N LYS A 3 -13.48 32.32 -4.13
CA LYS A 3 -13.59 32.17 -2.65
C LYS A 3 -15.02 32.21 -2.09
N THR A 4 -15.98 32.74 -2.84
CA THR A 4 -17.39 32.87 -2.43
C THR A 4 -18.28 31.75 -2.98
N ASP A 5 -17.71 30.81 -3.72
CA ASP A 5 -18.45 29.66 -4.24
C ASP A 5 -18.68 28.64 -3.11
N PRO A 6 -19.94 28.28 -2.79
CA PRO A 6 -20.22 27.28 -1.75
C PRO A 6 -19.55 25.93 -2.02
N LEU A 7 -19.25 25.59 -3.27
CA LEU A 7 -18.52 24.37 -3.62
C LEU A 7 -17.04 24.43 -3.25
N ALA A 8 -16.45 25.62 -3.13
CA ALA A 8 -15.04 25.78 -2.72
C ALA A 8 -14.79 25.32 -1.27
N LEU A 9 -15.85 25.19 -0.46
CA LEU A 9 -15.81 24.67 0.90
C LEU A 9 -15.94 23.13 0.95
N LEU A 10 -16.37 22.49 -0.15
CA LEU A 10 -16.66 21.06 -0.21
C LEU A 10 -15.69 20.28 -1.09
N GLN A 11 -15.12 20.93 -2.10
CA GLN A 11 -14.27 20.30 -3.12
C GLN A 11 -12.89 20.91 -3.16
N SER A 12 -11.92 20.12 -3.61
CA SER A 12 -10.59 20.65 -3.92
C SER A 12 -10.68 21.67 -5.05
N ARG A 13 -9.81 22.67 -4.98
CA ARG A 13 -9.61 23.65 -6.05
C ARG A 13 -8.85 23.02 -7.21
N ASN A 14 -7.77 22.31 -6.89
CA ASN A 14 -7.04 21.51 -7.86
C ASN A 14 -6.82 20.10 -7.30
N ALA A 15 -6.80 19.14 -8.20
CA ALA A 15 -6.41 17.76 -7.95
C ALA A 15 -5.50 17.33 -9.09
N VAL A 16 -4.31 16.85 -8.75
CA VAL A 16 -3.32 16.37 -9.70
C VAL A 16 -2.88 15.00 -9.25
N THR A 17 -2.86 14.09 -10.21
CA THR A 17 -2.42 12.72 -9.96
C THR A 17 -1.43 12.30 -11.02
N PHE A 18 -0.34 11.69 -10.56
CA PHE A 18 0.72 11.15 -11.39
C PHE A 18 0.87 9.66 -11.10
N GLY A 19 1.08 8.88 -12.15
CA GLY A 19 1.29 7.45 -12.04
C GLY A 19 2.31 6.96 -13.05
N GLY A 20 3.00 5.88 -12.70
CA GLY A 20 3.91 5.21 -13.61
C GLY A 20 4.13 3.75 -13.22
N ASP A 21 4.34 2.91 -14.21
CA ASP A 21 4.64 1.50 -14.03
C ASP A 21 5.93 1.10 -14.75
N THR A 22 6.53 0.00 -14.31
CA THR A 22 7.70 -0.59 -14.94
C THR A 22 7.71 -2.11 -14.78
N ASN A 23 8.26 -2.78 -15.79
CA ASN A 23 8.59 -4.20 -15.77
C ASN A 23 9.97 -4.41 -16.40
N ILE A 24 10.91 -4.92 -15.60
CA ILE A 24 12.29 -5.15 -16.02
C ILE A 24 12.61 -6.62 -15.82
N ARG A 25 13.13 -7.25 -16.88
CA ARG A 25 13.66 -8.62 -16.81
C ARG A 25 15.16 -8.63 -17.03
N PHE A 26 15.87 -9.41 -16.22
CA PHE A 26 17.33 -9.47 -16.23
C PHE A 26 17.82 -10.89 -15.93
N ALA A 27 19.15 -11.09 -16.04
CA ALA A 27 19.82 -12.38 -15.90
C ALA A 27 19.15 -13.47 -16.76
N ASP A 28 19.27 -13.31 -18.08
CA ASP A 28 18.64 -14.18 -19.09
C ASP A 28 17.13 -14.33 -18.93
N ARG A 29 16.48 -13.26 -18.43
CA ARG A 29 15.05 -13.18 -18.15
C ARG A 29 14.60 -14.14 -17.04
N ALA A 30 15.52 -14.66 -16.23
CA ALA A 30 15.21 -15.51 -15.09
C ALA A 30 14.66 -14.74 -13.89
N TYR A 31 14.88 -13.42 -13.86
CA TYR A 31 14.37 -12.54 -12.81
C TYR A 31 13.53 -11.41 -13.39
N GLU A 32 12.54 -10.97 -12.62
CA GLU A 32 11.62 -9.89 -12.97
C GLU A 32 11.47 -8.93 -11.78
N VAL A 33 11.57 -7.63 -12.07
CA VAL A 33 11.14 -6.56 -11.17
C VAL A 33 9.94 -5.88 -11.81
N ARG A 34 8.84 -5.79 -11.05
CA ARG A 34 7.68 -4.97 -11.40
C ARG A 34 7.50 -3.90 -10.35
N ALA A 35 7.23 -2.67 -10.76
CA ALA A 35 6.85 -1.62 -9.83
C ALA A 35 5.78 -0.70 -10.43
N ASN A 36 4.90 -0.20 -9.58
CA ASN A 36 3.89 0.80 -9.89
C ASN A 36 4.00 1.89 -8.82
N VAL A 37 4.00 3.14 -9.21
CA VAL A 37 4.04 4.30 -8.32
C VAL A 37 2.86 5.21 -8.63
N GLY A 38 2.25 5.76 -7.58
CA GLY A 38 1.22 6.78 -7.67
C GLY A 38 1.55 7.95 -6.75
N LEU A 39 1.33 9.17 -7.20
CA LEU A 39 1.48 10.41 -6.44
C LEU A 39 0.22 11.24 -6.61
N THR A 40 -0.31 11.79 -5.51
CA THR A 40 -1.50 12.65 -5.50
C THR A 40 -1.18 13.97 -4.84
N HIS A 41 -1.75 15.04 -5.38
CA HIS A 41 -1.75 16.37 -4.81
C HIS A 41 -3.15 16.96 -4.93
N ILE A 42 -3.75 17.34 -3.82
CA ILE A 42 -4.96 18.15 -3.80
C ILE A 42 -4.72 19.44 -3.01
N ASP A 43 -5.30 20.53 -3.47
CA ASP A 43 -5.29 21.82 -2.74
C ASP A 43 -6.66 22.49 -2.79
N GLY A 44 -6.93 23.38 -1.83
CA GLY A 44 -8.25 23.98 -1.68
C GLY A 44 -8.36 24.95 -0.51
N GLU A 45 -9.60 25.32 -0.18
CA GLU A 45 -9.86 26.00 1.09
C GLU A 45 -9.68 25.04 2.28
N PRO A 46 -9.31 25.54 3.47
CA PRO A 46 -9.08 24.69 4.64
C PRO A 46 -10.27 23.81 4.99
N GLU A 47 -11.49 24.30 4.82
CA GLU A 47 -12.72 23.55 5.04
C GLU A 47 -12.85 22.35 4.10
N ALA A 48 -12.52 22.53 2.83
CA ALA A 48 -12.55 21.45 1.85
C ALA A 48 -11.50 20.39 2.19
N ILE A 49 -10.25 20.80 2.45
CA ILE A 49 -9.15 19.88 2.78
C ILE A 49 -9.38 19.19 4.13
N ALA A 50 -9.92 19.87 5.13
CA ALA A 50 -10.37 19.27 6.37
C ALA A 50 -11.46 18.21 6.13
N GLY A 51 -12.33 18.46 5.15
CA GLY A 51 -13.28 17.48 4.63
C GLY A 51 -12.57 16.22 4.14
N TYR A 52 -11.60 16.34 3.23
CA TYR A 52 -10.79 15.22 2.72
C TYR A 52 -10.11 14.44 3.86
N GLN A 53 -9.40 15.11 4.77
CA GLN A 53 -8.72 14.45 5.89
C GLN A 53 -9.65 13.61 6.78
N ARG A 54 -10.96 13.94 6.82
CA ARG A 54 -11.96 13.21 7.62
C ARG A 54 -12.69 12.12 6.85
N ARG A 55 -12.55 12.05 5.53
CA ARG A 55 -13.19 11.00 4.71
C ARG A 55 -12.70 9.62 5.16
N ASN A 56 -13.51 8.60 4.88
CA ASN A 56 -13.22 7.20 5.22
C ASN A 56 -11.90 6.70 4.62
N GLY A 57 -11.42 7.31 3.54
CA GLY A 57 -10.11 6.99 2.95
C GLY A 57 -8.90 7.46 3.77
N HIS A 58 -9.08 8.42 4.69
CA HIS A 58 -7.95 9.07 5.39
C HIS A 58 -8.08 9.02 6.91
N LEU A 59 -9.25 9.37 7.45
CA LEU A 59 -9.58 9.31 8.89
C LEU A 59 -8.55 9.96 9.83
N PHE A 60 -7.95 11.11 9.48
CA PHE A 60 -6.91 11.78 10.31
C PHE A 60 -7.42 12.29 11.67
N HIS A 61 -8.75 12.29 11.88
CA HIS A 61 -9.39 12.66 13.13
C HIS A 61 -9.39 11.53 14.16
N ARG A 62 -8.94 10.32 13.78
CA ARG A 62 -8.78 9.20 14.69
C ARG A 62 -7.78 9.54 15.80
N ILE A 63 -8.22 9.37 17.05
CA ILE A 63 -7.42 9.70 18.24
C ILE A 63 -6.25 8.75 18.43
N ASP A 64 -6.40 7.51 17.97
CA ASP A 64 -5.44 6.41 17.99
C ASP A 64 -4.42 6.47 16.85
N GLN A 65 -4.60 7.36 15.87
CA GLN A 65 -3.62 7.60 14.80
C GLN A 65 -2.50 8.52 15.32
N GLU A 66 -1.33 7.96 15.61
CA GLU A 66 -0.21 8.72 16.18
C GLU A 66 0.64 9.45 15.13
N THR A 67 0.74 8.93 13.91
CA THR A 67 1.71 9.36 12.90
C THR A 67 1.25 10.56 12.06
N ILE A 68 -0.04 10.67 11.76
CA ILE A 68 -0.63 11.77 10.99
C ILE A 68 -1.86 12.28 11.74
N ARG A 69 -1.93 13.59 11.96
CA ARG A 69 -3.00 14.24 12.73
C ARG A 69 -3.80 15.17 11.83
N PHE A 70 -5.09 15.25 12.12
CA PHE A 70 -5.99 16.21 11.52
C PHE A 70 -5.46 17.64 11.73
N ASP A 71 -5.36 18.41 10.64
CA ASP A 71 -5.02 19.83 10.62
C ASP A 71 -6.11 20.58 9.83
N GLY A 72 -6.99 21.26 10.57
CA GLY A 72 -8.08 22.05 10.01
C GLY A 72 -7.65 23.36 9.34
N THR A 73 -6.37 23.71 9.40
CA THR A 73 -5.81 24.89 8.72
C THR A 73 -5.08 24.54 7.43
N SER A 74 -4.86 23.24 7.19
CA SER A 74 -4.16 22.78 6.00
C SER A 74 -4.92 23.13 4.71
N ARG A 75 -4.17 23.60 3.71
CA ARG A 75 -4.70 23.98 2.39
C ARG A 75 -4.34 22.99 1.29
N SER A 76 -3.66 21.90 1.63
CA SER A 76 -3.28 20.87 0.67
C SER A 76 -3.06 19.52 1.33
N MET A 77 -3.17 18.46 0.55
CA MET A 77 -2.84 17.10 0.97
C MET A 77 -2.05 16.43 -0.15
N ASN A 78 -0.90 15.85 0.22
CA ASN A 78 0.01 15.17 -0.70
C ASN A 78 0.14 13.71 -0.27
N GLY A 79 0.05 12.79 -1.20
CA GLY A 79 0.26 11.39 -0.89
C GLY A 79 0.96 10.61 -1.98
N ALA A 80 1.43 9.44 -1.61
CA ALA A 80 2.16 8.53 -2.47
C ALA A 80 1.76 7.08 -2.20
N GLN A 81 1.85 6.27 -3.25
CA GLN A 81 1.76 4.82 -3.19
C GLN A 81 2.89 4.22 -4.04
N ILE A 82 3.47 3.13 -3.57
CA ILE A 82 4.30 2.25 -4.38
C ILE A 82 3.89 0.81 -4.16
N THR A 83 3.76 0.04 -5.24
CA THR A 83 3.70 -1.42 -5.21
C THR A 83 4.87 -1.96 -6.01
N ALA A 84 5.69 -2.83 -5.43
CA ALA A 84 6.83 -3.42 -6.10
C ALA A 84 6.89 -4.93 -5.85
N SER A 85 7.45 -5.67 -6.81
CA SER A 85 7.82 -7.07 -6.61
C SER A 85 9.15 -7.39 -7.29
N LEU A 86 9.88 -8.32 -6.66
CA LEU A 86 11.07 -8.96 -7.19
C LEU A 86 10.81 -10.46 -7.23
N ASN A 87 10.96 -11.06 -8.41
CA ASN A 87 10.62 -12.46 -8.64
C ASN A 87 11.76 -13.16 -9.38
N LYS A 88 12.08 -14.39 -8.95
CA LYS A 88 12.80 -15.37 -9.75
C LYS A 88 11.78 -16.24 -10.47
N ILE A 89 11.65 -16.03 -11.77
CA ILE A 89 10.59 -16.58 -12.63
C ILE A 89 11.08 -17.71 -13.55
N ALA A 90 12.39 -17.98 -13.60
CA ALA A 90 12.92 -19.15 -14.32
C ALA A 90 14.11 -19.80 -13.59
N GLY A 91 14.32 -21.09 -13.85
CA GLY A 91 15.37 -21.92 -13.26
C GLY A 91 14.85 -23.31 -12.89
N ARG A 92 15.74 -24.27 -12.67
CA ARG A 92 15.35 -25.69 -12.52
C ARG A 92 14.71 -26.06 -11.19
N HIS A 93 15.13 -25.43 -10.09
CA HIS A 93 14.83 -25.95 -8.75
C HIS A 93 13.95 -25.02 -7.92
N TRP A 94 14.22 -23.71 -7.95
CA TRP A 94 13.55 -22.77 -7.06
C TRP A 94 13.08 -21.56 -7.84
N LEU A 95 11.78 -21.31 -7.79
CA LEU A 95 11.17 -20.02 -8.11
C LEU A 95 10.76 -19.36 -6.80
N TRP A 96 10.75 -18.04 -6.76
CA TRP A 96 10.34 -17.31 -5.58
C TRP A 96 9.96 -15.90 -5.96
N GLY A 97 9.22 -15.24 -5.09
CA GLY A 97 8.92 -13.84 -5.23
C GLY A 97 8.78 -13.15 -3.90
N TYR A 98 8.96 -11.84 -3.96
CA TYR A 98 8.72 -10.92 -2.86
C TYR A 98 7.91 -9.76 -3.41
N ARG A 99 6.82 -9.41 -2.75
CA ARG A 99 5.99 -8.24 -3.06
C ARG A 99 5.94 -7.32 -1.86
N THR A 100 5.88 -6.02 -2.12
CA THR A 100 5.54 -5.01 -1.12
C THR A 100 4.62 -3.95 -1.70
N MET A 101 3.75 -3.41 -0.87
CA MET A 101 2.96 -2.22 -1.10
C MET A 101 3.18 -1.26 0.06
N ILE A 102 3.38 0.01 -0.24
CA ILE A 102 3.49 1.09 0.74
C ILE A 102 2.59 2.22 0.25
N GLU A 103 1.71 2.69 1.12
CA GLU A 103 0.77 3.76 0.85
C GLU A 103 0.77 4.77 1.99
N SER A 104 0.87 6.06 1.66
CA SER A 104 0.76 7.11 2.67
C SER A 104 -0.71 7.33 3.04
N PRO A 105 -1.04 7.67 4.31
CA PRO A 105 -2.43 7.96 4.68
C PRO A 105 -3.07 9.15 3.93
N ALA A 106 -2.24 10.04 3.38
CA ALA A 106 -2.66 11.20 2.60
C ALA A 106 -2.82 10.92 1.09
N PHE A 107 -2.54 9.69 0.64
CA PHE A 107 -2.75 9.30 -0.75
C PHE A 107 -4.25 9.29 -1.02
N GLU A 108 -4.70 10.01 -2.05
CA GLU A 108 -6.12 10.11 -2.39
C GLU A 108 -6.45 9.28 -3.64
N PRO A 109 -6.72 7.96 -3.48
CA PRO A 109 -7.00 7.06 -4.60
C PRO A 109 -8.42 7.19 -5.14
N MET A 110 -9.29 7.97 -4.49
CA MET A 110 -10.70 8.11 -4.85
C MET A 110 -10.90 8.63 -6.29
N ASP A 111 -9.94 9.41 -6.82
CA ASP A 111 -9.95 9.86 -8.23
C ASP A 111 -9.68 8.72 -9.25
N PHE A 112 -9.29 7.53 -8.78
CA PHE A 112 -9.10 6.32 -9.58
C PHE A 112 -10.15 5.22 -9.35
N GLY A 113 -11.19 5.48 -8.54
CA GLY A 113 -12.27 4.50 -8.30
C GLY A 113 -11.92 3.38 -7.30
N ARG A 114 -10.88 3.54 -6.47
CA ARG A 114 -10.58 2.63 -5.34
C ARG A 114 -11.17 3.20 -4.04
N LEU A 115 -11.97 2.38 -3.33
CA LEU A 115 -12.77 2.79 -2.16
C LEU A 115 -12.15 2.47 -0.78
N ASN A 116 -10.89 2.02 -0.75
CA ASN A 116 -10.26 1.53 0.48
C ASN A 116 -9.57 2.65 1.28
N PHE A 117 -9.33 2.36 2.56
CA PHE A 117 -8.49 3.18 3.42
C PHE A 117 -7.08 3.31 2.85
N ALA A 118 -6.50 4.51 2.94
CA ALA A 118 -5.11 4.78 2.58
C ALA A 118 -4.25 4.84 3.84
N GLY A 119 -3.00 4.39 3.73
CA GLY A 119 -2.06 4.37 4.86
C GLY A 119 -1.54 2.98 5.21
N ASP A 120 -1.56 2.06 4.26
CA ASP A 120 -1.20 0.66 4.51
C ASP A 120 0.21 0.34 4.03
N ILE A 121 0.84 -0.60 4.74
CA ILE A 121 2.07 -1.25 4.32
C ILE A 121 1.83 -2.76 4.33
N GLU A 122 2.06 -3.39 3.20
CA GLU A 122 1.83 -4.81 2.98
C GLU A 122 3.07 -5.44 2.35
N GLY A 123 3.34 -6.69 2.66
CA GLY A 123 4.30 -7.47 1.89
C GLY A 123 4.05 -8.97 2.01
N GLY A 124 4.67 -9.72 1.11
CA GLY A 124 4.58 -11.16 1.12
C GLY A 124 5.70 -11.77 0.31
N ALA A 125 6.08 -12.98 0.68
CA ALA A 125 6.98 -13.80 -0.11
C ALA A 125 6.35 -15.15 -0.40
N TYR A 126 6.74 -15.70 -1.53
CA TYR A 126 6.42 -17.07 -1.89
C TYR A 126 7.68 -17.77 -2.39
N ALA A 127 7.70 -19.08 -2.25
CA ALA A 127 8.73 -19.94 -2.80
C ALA A 127 8.14 -21.24 -3.32
N ASP A 128 8.55 -21.61 -4.52
CA ASP A 128 8.18 -22.84 -5.20
C ASP A 128 9.41 -23.72 -5.42
N LEU A 129 9.29 -24.98 -5.01
CA LEU A 129 10.26 -26.01 -5.34
C LEU A 129 9.70 -26.92 -6.43
N SER A 130 10.35 -26.95 -7.59
CA SER A 130 10.13 -27.98 -8.60
C SER A 130 11.25 -29.03 -8.51
N ARG A 131 10.89 -30.28 -8.20
CA ARG A 131 11.80 -31.43 -8.35
C ARG A 131 11.63 -31.99 -9.76
N ASP A 132 12.73 -32.06 -10.51
CA ASP A 132 12.85 -32.93 -11.71
C ASP A 132 12.85 -34.41 -11.25
N ASP A 133 11.72 -34.93 -10.76
CA ASP A 133 11.50 -36.38 -10.61
C ASP A 133 10.62 -36.81 -11.81
N PRO A 134 10.89 -37.92 -12.52
CA PRO A 134 10.09 -38.37 -13.69
C PRO A 134 8.63 -38.75 -13.38
N ARG A 135 8.12 -38.40 -12.19
CA ARG A 135 6.74 -38.66 -11.77
C ARG A 135 5.88 -37.41 -12.04
N PRO A 136 4.61 -37.58 -12.43
CA PRO A 136 3.78 -36.48 -12.89
C PRO A 136 3.60 -35.45 -11.76
N PHE A 137 4.09 -34.24 -12.00
CA PHE A 137 3.82 -32.96 -11.32
C PHE A 137 3.57 -33.03 -9.80
N SER A 138 4.64 -32.87 -9.01
CA SER A 138 4.52 -32.40 -7.62
C SER A 138 5.27 -31.07 -7.47
N SER A 139 4.52 -29.98 -7.40
CA SER A 139 5.03 -28.67 -6.96
C SER A 139 4.64 -28.46 -5.51
N ILE A 140 5.60 -28.09 -4.66
CA ILE A 140 5.30 -27.63 -3.30
C ILE A 140 5.44 -26.11 -3.31
N LEU A 141 4.31 -25.42 -3.09
CA LEU A 141 4.20 -23.96 -3.00
C LEU A 141 4.11 -23.57 -1.52
N PHE A 142 4.98 -22.67 -1.09
CA PHE A 142 4.90 -22.02 0.21
C PHE A 142 4.53 -20.55 0.02
N HIS A 143 3.41 -20.12 0.61
CA HIS A 143 3.02 -18.72 0.71
C HIS A 143 3.22 -18.24 2.15
N VAL A 144 3.92 -17.12 2.30
CA VAL A 144 4.04 -16.39 3.56
C VAL A 144 3.65 -14.95 3.29
N ASP A 145 2.44 -14.59 3.68
CA ASP A 145 1.95 -13.21 3.65
C ASP A 145 2.19 -12.56 5.01
N TRP A 146 2.73 -11.34 5.02
CA TRP A 146 2.83 -10.52 6.23
C TRP A 146 2.24 -9.15 5.98
N VAL A 147 1.12 -8.84 6.64
CA VAL A 147 0.64 -7.47 6.72
C VAL A 147 1.35 -6.82 7.90
N THR A 148 2.17 -5.81 7.66
CA THR A 148 2.78 -5.03 8.75
C THR A 148 2.17 -3.64 8.77
N HIS A 149 1.33 -3.36 9.75
CA HIS A 149 0.95 -1.98 10.06
C HIS A 149 2.15 -1.26 10.68
N VAL A 150 2.96 -0.59 9.84
CA VAL A 150 4.07 0.23 10.33
C VAL A 150 3.53 1.64 10.60
N HIS A 151 3.38 1.98 11.88
CA HIS A 151 3.29 3.36 12.31
C HIS A 151 4.71 3.94 12.37
N ILE A 152 4.99 4.99 11.59
CA ILE A 152 6.30 5.67 11.64
C ILE A 152 6.36 6.43 12.98
N LEU A 153 7.05 5.83 13.96
CA LEU A 153 7.26 6.40 15.29
C LEU A 153 8.41 7.42 15.26
N ARG A 154 8.13 8.68 15.58
CA ARG A 154 9.15 9.57 16.17
C ARG A 154 9.04 9.48 17.69
N ARG A 155 10.09 8.95 18.32
CA ARG A 155 10.20 8.81 19.78
C ARG A 155 10.06 10.16 20.51
N GLY A 156 9.09 10.26 21.41
CA GLY A 156 9.04 11.18 22.54
C GLY A 156 9.12 10.39 23.87
N PRO A 157 9.54 11.00 24.99
CA PRO A 157 10.18 10.27 26.09
C PRO A 157 9.29 9.52 27.09
N TRP A 158 7.97 9.35 26.91
CA TRP A 158 7.15 8.75 27.97
C TRP A 158 5.97 7.87 27.46
N PHE A 159 5.94 6.63 27.97
CA PHE A 159 4.87 5.61 27.98
C PHE A 159 4.62 4.72 26.75
N SER A 160 3.95 3.61 27.03
CA SER A 160 4.22 2.23 26.59
C SER A 160 3.36 1.71 25.44
N THR A 161 3.96 0.80 24.68
CA THR A 161 3.42 -0.04 23.59
C THR A 161 2.12 -0.75 23.95
N GLN A 162 1.09 -0.60 23.10
CA GLN A 162 -0.03 -1.53 23.02
C GLN A 162 0.24 -2.52 21.88
N TYR A 163 0.34 -3.81 22.22
CA TYR A 163 0.35 -4.92 21.27
C TYR A 163 -1.10 -5.28 20.93
N SER A 164 -1.46 -5.26 19.65
CA SER A 164 -2.60 -6.04 19.14
C SER A 164 -2.06 -7.03 18.11
N GLU A 165 -1.85 -8.26 18.56
CA GLU A 165 -1.55 -9.40 17.70
C GLU A 165 -2.91 -9.99 17.26
N PHE A 166 -3.17 -10.06 15.95
CA PHE A 166 -4.29 -10.84 15.45
C PHE A 166 -3.83 -11.82 14.37
N GLN A 167 -3.91 -13.08 14.79
CA GLN A 167 -3.94 -14.38 14.14
C GLN A 167 -3.64 -14.46 12.62
N SER A 168 -2.57 -15.20 12.29
CA SER A 168 -2.42 -15.86 10.99
C SER A 168 -3.59 -16.85 10.80
N SER A 169 -4.32 -16.72 9.70
CA SER A 169 -5.12 -17.83 9.21
C SER A 169 -4.23 -18.68 8.32
N ASP A 170 -3.62 -19.72 8.89
CA ASP A 170 -3.01 -20.79 8.12
C ASP A 170 -4.13 -21.55 7.40
N LEU A 171 -4.33 -21.26 6.12
CA LEU A 171 -5.01 -22.19 5.21
C LEU A 171 -3.93 -22.95 4.45
N PHE A 172 -3.53 -24.10 5.00
CA PHE A 172 -2.83 -25.14 4.24
C PHE A 172 -3.82 -25.74 3.24
N GLU A 173 -3.99 -25.13 2.07
CA GLU A 173 -4.65 -25.82 0.96
C GLU A 173 -3.62 -26.66 0.20
N PHE A 174 -3.64 -27.96 0.46
CA PHE A 174 -3.06 -28.95 -0.44
C PHE A 174 -3.97 -29.04 -1.67
N LEU A 175 -3.61 -28.34 -2.74
CA LEU A 175 -4.21 -28.59 -4.06
C LEU A 175 -3.29 -29.55 -4.83
N GLU A 176 -3.64 -30.84 -4.78
CA GLU A 176 -3.21 -31.82 -5.78
C GLU A 176 -4.02 -31.53 -7.06
N TYR A 177 -3.35 -31.20 -8.15
CA TYR A 177 -3.94 -31.04 -9.49
C TYR A 177 -3.51 -32.18 -10.41
#